data_AF-A0A0F9KV75-F1
#
_entry.id   AF-A0A0F9KV75-F1
#
_cell.length_a   1.000
_cell.length_b   1.000
_cell.length_c   1.000
_cell.angle_alpha   90.00
_cell.angle_beta   90.00
_cell.angle_gamma   90.00
#
_symmetry.space_group_name_H-M   'P 1'
#
loop_
_entity.id
_entity.type
_entity.pdbx_description
1 polymer ?
#
loop_
_entity_poly.entity_id
_entity_poly.type
_entity_poly.pdbx_seq_one_letter_code
_entity_poly.pdbx_strand_id
1 'polypeptide(L)'
;MQAIKIILEGDGCWPDLKEKLNTEKLIHLKDTQIEIAALSKGMKSGKPSISMRIDLPDGKTVLIETSMRLFIGAAVAFEQRYAQELKE
;
A
#
# COMPACT_ATOMS: atom_id res chain seq x y z
N MET A 1 8.21 -8.23 -13.11
CA MET A 1 6.75 -8.08 -13.24
C MET A 1 6.26 -7.38 -11.99
N GLN A 2 5.51 -6.27 -12.11
CA GLN A 2 4.89 -5.61 -10.95
C GLN A 2 3.49 -6.22 -10.73
N ALA A 3 3.12 -6.45 -9.47
CA ALA A 3 1.81 -6.98 -9.11
C ALA A 3 1.36 -6.39 -7.76
N ILE A 4 0.05 -6.25 -7.58
CA ILE A 4 -0.58 -5.93 -6.29
C ILE A 4 -1.48 -7.11 -5.93
N LYS A 5 -1.24 -7.71 -4.76
CA LYS A 5 -2.14 -8.71 -4.19
C LYS A 5 -3.23 -7.98 -3.41
N ILE A 6 -4.48 -8.20 -3.77
CA ILE A 6 -5.64 -7.61 -3.11
C ILE A 6 -6.25 -8.67 -2.19
N ILE A 7 -6.48 -8.33 -0.93
CA ILE A 7 -7.21 -9.14 0.05
C ILE A 7 -8.39 -8.28 0.49
N LEU A 8 -9.61 -8.65 0.06
CA LEU A 8 -10.81 -7.85 0.31
C LEU A 8 -11.29 -7.94 1.76
N GLU A 9 -11.16 -9.11 2.40
CA GLU A 9 -11.41 -9.29 3.83
C GLU A 9 -10.08 -9.34 4.58
N GLY A 10 -9.67 -8.20 5.13
CA GLY A 10 -8.33 -8.03 5.72
C GLY A 10 -8.15 -8.61 7.13
N ASP A 11 -9.23 -9.03 7.80
CA ASP A 11 -9.14 -9.51 9.17
C ASP A 11 -8.34 -10.81 9.25
N GLY A 12 -7.20 -10.75 9.95
CA GLY A 12 -6.27 -11.86 10.06
C GLY A 12 -5.49 -12.19 8.78
N CYS A 13 -5.39 -11.26 7.82
CA CYS A 13 -4.79 -11.52 6.50
C CYS A 13 -3.29 -11.84 6.49
N TRP A 14 -2.57 -11.57 7.59
CA TRP A 14 -1.13 -11.83 7.75
C TRP A 14 -0.84 -12.73 8.96
N PRO A 15 -1.29 -14.00 8.96
CA PRO A 15 -1.14 -14.88 10.11
C PRO A 15 0.33 -15.18 10.43
N ASP A 16 1.21 -15.15 9.44
CA ASP A 16 2.65 -15.36 9.56
C ASP A 16 3.36 -14.24 10.33
N LEU A 17 2.77 -13.05 10.41
CA LEU A 17 3.33 -11.93 11.16
C LEU A 17 3.01 -12.02 12.66
N LYS A 18 2.10 -12.91 13.09
CA LYS A 18 1.69 -13.05 14.49
C LYS A 18 2.88 -13.33 15.42
N GLU A 19 3.79 -14.18 14.98
CA GLU A 19 5.01 -14.53 15.73
C GLU A 19 6.01 -13.37 15.83
N LYS A 20 5.90 -12.38 14.92
CA LYS A 20 6.81 -11.23 14.84
C LYS A 20 6.29 -9.99 15.59
N LEU A 21 5.02 -9.99 16.03
CA LEU A 21 4.36 -8.83 16.67
C LEU A 21 5.12 -8.28 17.89
N ASN A 22 5.83 -9.14 18.63
CA ASN A 22 6.60 -8.78 19.83
C ASN A 22 8.12 -8.83 19.58
N THR A 23 8.56 -8.75 18.33
CA THR A 23 9.97 -8.82 17.96
C THR A 23 10.39 -7.53 17.26
N GLU A 24 11.68 -7.20 17.32
CA GLU A 24 12.26 -6.08 16.56
C GLU A 24 12.24 -6.28 15.02
N LYS A 25 11.69 -7.41 14.55
CA LYS A 25 11.63 -7.77 13.13
C LYS A 25 10.36 -7.31 12.44
N LEU A 26 9.42 -6.67 13.15
CA LEU A 26 8.20 -6.11 12.58
C LEU A 26 8.09 -4.63 12.91
N ILE A 27 7.97 -3.81 11.87
CA ILE A 27 7.62 -2.40 12.00
C ILE A 27 6.13 -2.27 11.70
N HIS A 28 5.33 -2.02 12.74
CA HIS A 28 3.89 -1.77 12.62
C HIS A 28 3.62 -0.30 12.90
N LEU A 29 3.46 0.48 11.83
CA LEU A 29 3.16 1.91 11.94
C LEU A 29 1.64 2.12 11.92
N LYS A 30 1.15 2.85 12.92
CA LYS A 30 -0.20 3.39 13.00
C LYS A 30 -0.10 4.90 13.11
N ASP A 31 -1.11 5.61 12.61
CA ASP A 31 -1.20 7.07 12.73
C ASP A 31 0.02 7.83 12.16
N THR A 32 0.71 7.22 11.19
CA THR A 32 1.84 7.84 10.48
C THR A 32 1.37 8.47 9.17
N GLN A 33 2.09 9.49 8.71
CA GLN A 33 1.85 10.06 7.41
C GLN A 33 2.38 9.12 6.31
N ILE A 34 1.51 8.79 5.35
CA ILE A 34 1.89 8.14 4.10
C ILE A 34 1.81 9.19 3.01
N GLU A 35 2.91 9.41 2.29
CA GLU A 35 2.92 10.31 1.14
C GLU A 35 2.74 9.49 -0.15
N ILE A 36 1.88 9.97 -1.06
CA ILE A 36 1.62 9.33 -2.35
C ILE A 36 1.79 10.37 -3.46
N ALA A 37 2.64 10.08 -4.43
CA ALA A 37 2.94 10.97 -5.56
C ALA A 37 2.68 10.28 -6.91
N ALA A 38 2.01 11.00 -7.81
CA ALA A 38 1.81 10.57 -9.18
C ALA A 38 3.02 10.98 -10.05
N LEU A 39 3.61 10.01 -10.74
CA LEU A 39 4.71 10.22 -11.68
C LEU A 39 4.17 10.02 -13.10
N SER A 40 3.92 11.12 -13.81
CA SER A 40 3.21 11.10 -15.10
C SER A 40 3.85 10.21 -16.19
N LYS A 41 5.16 9.98 -16.10
CA LYS A 41 5.93 9.11 -17.00
C LYS A 41 6.89 8.17 -16.24
N GLY A 42 6.52 7.76 -15.02
CA GLY A 42 7.45 7.00 -14.16
C GLY A 42 7.74 5.56 -14.63
N MET A 43 6.91 4.99 -15.52
CA MET A 43 7.21 3.67 -16.08
C MET A 43 8.14 3.75 -17.30
N LYS A 44 8.94 2.68 -17.53
CA LYS A 44 9.74 2.51 -18.77
C LYS A 44 8.94 2.65 -20.08
N SER A 45 7.65 2.34 -20.04
CA SER A 45 6.72 2.48 -21.17
C SER A 45 6.23 3.92 -21.40
N GLY A 46 6.64 4.89 -20.58
CA GLY A 46 6.14 6.26 -20.56
C GLY A 46 4.77 6.42 -19.90
N LYS A 47 4.17 5.34 -19.40
CA LYS A 47 2.90 5.38 -18.66
C LYS A 47 3.10 5.88 -17.22
N PRO A 48 2.03 6.39 -16.57
CA PRO A 48 2.14 6.85 -15.19
C PRO A 48 2.44 5.73 -14.18
N SER A 49 3.18 6.07 -13.14
CA SER A 49 3.37 5.27 -11.92
C SER A 49 2.97 6.07 -10.68
N ILE A 50 2.87 5.38 -9.54
CA ILE A 50 2.66 5.96 -8.21
C ILE A 50 3.90 5.62 -7.37
N SER A 51 4.44 6.63 -6.69
CA SER A 51 5.43 6.47 -5.64
C SER A 51 4.76 6.66 -4.27
N MET A 52 5.06 5.78 -3.31
CA MET A 52 4.61 5.90 -1.93
C MET A 52 5.83 5.97 -1.02
N ARG A 53 5.80 6.93 -0.09
CA ARG A 53 6.85 7.16 0.90
C ARG A 53 6.31 6.95 2.31
N ILE A 54 7.09 6.25 3.12
CA ILE A 54 6.85 6.00 4.54
C ILE A 54 8.16 6.24 5.29
N ASP A 55 8.16 7.20 6.21
CA ASP A 55 9.31 7.43 7.10
C ASP A 55 9.21 6.52 8.33
N LEU A 56 10.33 5.88 8.69
CA LEU A 56 10.45 4.92 9.78
C LEU A 56 10.98 5.59 11.06
N PRO A 57 10.65 5.06 12.26
CA PRO A 57 11.10 5.64 13.52
C PRO A 57 12.62 5.67 13.71
N ASP A 58 13.36 4.81 13.02
CA ASP A 58 14.83 4.76 13.06
C ASP A 58 15.49 5.77 12.11
N GLY A 59 14.71 6.68 11.52
CA GLY A 59 15.16 7.71 10.59
C GLY A 59 15.38 7.22 9.15
N LYS A 60 15.11 5.94 8.86
CA LYS A 60 15.12 5.43 7.47
C LYS A 60 13.81 5.77 6.76
N THR A 61 13.82 5.74 5.43
CA THR A 61 12.63 5.95 4.60
C THR A 61 12.42 4.74 3.69
N VAL A 62 11.19 4.24 3.65
CA VAL A 62 10.73 3.27 2.66
C VAL A 62 10.10 4.04 1.50
N LEU A 63 10.63 3.82 0.30
CA LEU A 63 10.04 4.31 -0.95
C LEU A 63 9.67 3.11 -1.81
N ILE A 64 8.41 3.03 -2.23
CA ILE A 64 7.93 2.00 -3.15
C ILE A 64 7.29 2.64 -4.37
N GLU A 65 7.46 2.02 -5.53
CA GLU A 65 6.86 2.48 -6.78
C GLU A 65 6.12 1.34 -7.49
N THR A 66 4.91 1.61 -7.96
CA THR A 66 4.10 0.67 -8.74
C THR A 66 3.37 1.40 -9.86
N SER A 67 2.88 0.67 -10.86
CA SER A 67 2.11 1.30 -11.94
C SER A 67 0.82 1.93 -11.41
N MET A 68 0.45 3.10 -11.97
CA MET A 68 -0.81 3.78 -11.65
C MET A 68 -2.03 2.89 -11.88
N ARG A 69 -2.00 2.09 -12.97
CA ARG A 69 -3.08 1.18 -13.34
C ARG A 69 -3.35 0.12 -12.26
N LEU A 70 -2.30 -0.48 -11.70
CA LEU A 70 -2.46 -1.48 -10.64
C LEU A 70 -3.02 -0.85 -9.36
N PHE A 71 -2.51 0.32 -9.00
CA PHE A 71 -2.96 1.04 -7.81
C PHE A 71 -4.43 1.43 -7.89
N ILE A 72 -4.86 2.02 -9.02
CA ILE A 72 -6.28 2.35 -9.26
C ILE A 72 -7.14 1.08 -9.25
N GLY A 73 -6.69 0.01 -9.89
CA GLY A 73 -7.42 -1.26 -9.90
C GLY A 73 -7.66 -1.81 -8.49
N ALA A 74 -6.69 -1.66 -7.59
CA ALA A 74 -6.86 -2.02 -6.18
C ALA A 74 -7.86 -1.10 -5.46
N ALA A 75 -7.77 0.22 -5.66
CA ALA A 75 -8.70 1.18 -5.08
C ALA A 75 -10.15 0.91 -5.49
N VAL A 76 -10.40 0.68 -6.79
CA VAL A 76 -11.73 0.33 -7.31
C VAL A 76 -12.23 -0.97 -6.68
N ALA A 77 -11.38 -1.98 -6.50
CA ALA A 77 -11.80 -3.24 -5.88
C ALA A 77 -12.29 -3.03 -4.43
N PHE A 78 -11.60 -2.21 -3.64
CA PHE A 78 -12.02 -1.88 -2.27
C PHE A 78 -13.27 -1.00 -2.25
N GLU A 79 -13.35 0.02 -3.11
CA GLU A 79 -14.54 0.86 -3.25
C GLU A 79 -15.78 0.02 -3.53
N GLN A 80 -15.71 -0.90 -4.49
CA GLN A 80 -16.85 -1.78 -4.80
C GLN A 80 -17.22 -2.70 -3.64
N ARG A 81 -16.23 -3.19 -2.88
CA ARG A 81 -16.48 -4.07 -1.74
C ARG A 81 -17.15 -3.33 -0.57
N TYR A 82 -16.75 -2.09 -0.31
CA TYR A 82 -17.17 -1.30 0.85
C TYR A 82 -18.07 -0.10 0.47
N ALA A 83 -18.72 -0.17 -0.70
CA ALA A 83 -19.46 0.94 -1.27
C ALA A 83 -20.64 1.41 -0.41
N GLN A 84 -21.18 0.57 0.47
CA GLN A 84 -22.30 0.96 1.34
C GLN A 84 -21.81 1.57 2.64
N GLU A 85 -20.68 1.07 3.14
CA GLU A 85 -20.03 1.50 4.37
C GLU A 85 -19.34 2.86 4.22
N LEU A 86 -18.90 3.21 3.01
CA LEU A 86 -18.20 4.47 2.71
C LEU A 86 -19.15 5.65 2.35
N LYS A 87 -20.47 5.46 2.32
CA LYS A 87 -21.46 6.49 1.95
C LYS A 87 -21.86 7.44 3.08
N GLU A 88 -20.96 7.67 4.04
CA GLU A 88 -21.18 8.64 5.13
C GLU A 88 -21.27 10.08 4.61
#